data_AF-A0A967GVS5-F1
#
_entry.id   AF-A0A967GVS5-F1
#
_cell.length_a   1.000
_cell.length_b   1.000
_cell.length_c   1.000
_cell.angle_alpha   90.00
_cell.angle_beta   90.00
_cell.angle_gamma   90.00
#
_symmetry.space_group_name_H-M   'P 1'
#
loop_
_entity.id
_entity.type
_entity.pdbx_description
1 polymer ?
#
loop_
_entity_poly.entity_id
_entity_poly.type
_entity_poly.pdbx_seq_one_letter_code
_entity_poly.pdbx_strand_id
1 'polypeptide(L)'
;MTGDTPDYLNPGIPAGLERVAIPVVEATAESLEGYGRLVEDPAGAEIEIVRWPAQGWRPVDPDSGDEGGTTEGVFISKWKGDVLYGRNAAVGGHYVLGYGVEPEEAEEDHTRDPKSLLLWHANYHPDGGQLFFPETPKPFLSPLARPGDDVKPEDFVCFRCSGREGLYIHPGVWHEGFFAIRGEHRCFD
;
A
#
# COMPACT_ATOMS: atom_id res chain seq x y z
N MET A 1 -20.24 -1.86 15.07
CA MET A 1 -19.38 -0.70 15.35
C MET A 1 -19.21 0.00 14.02
N THR A 2 -19.89 1.13 13.79
CA THR A 2 -19.52 2.01 12.68
C THR A 2 -18.19 2.63 13.08
N GLY A 3 -17.09 2.09 12.56
CA GLY A 3 -15.77 2.65 12.82
C GLY A 3 -15.72 4.02 12.18
N ASP A 4 -15.49 5.06 12.99
CA ASP A 4 -15.13 6.35 12.43
C ASP A 4 -13.85 6.19 11.62
N THR A 5 -13.73 6.90 10.50
CA THR A 5 -12.50 6.93 9.71
C THR A 5 -11.34 7.33 10.62
N PRO A 6 -10.21 6.58 10.63
CA PRO A 6 -9.05 6.94 11.45
C PRO A 6 -8.56 8.36 11.15
N ASP A 7 -8.09 9.06 12.19
CA ASP A 7 -7.23 10.22 11.97
C ASP A 7 -5.87 9.69 11.49
N TYR A 8 -5.68 9.62 10.18
CA TYR A 8 -4.47 9.04 9.60
C TYR A 8 -3.19 9.82 9.91
N LEU A 9 -3.25 11.04 10.45
CA LEU A 9 -2.07 11.77 10.91
C LEU A 9 -1.81 11.59 12.41
N ASN A 10 -2.82 11.13 13.15
CA ASN A 10 -2.71 10.81 14.56
C ASN A 10 -3.58 9.57 14.88
N PRO A 11 -3.16 8.37 14.43
CA PRO A 11 -4.01 7.19 14.45
C PRO A 11 -4.32 6.64 15.85
N GLY A 12 -3.70 7.19 16.90
CA GLY A 12 -4.00 6.82 18.29
C GLY A 12 -3.73 5.35 18.61
N ILE A 13 -2.70 4.76 17.98
CA ILE A 13 -2.36 3.34 18.10
C ILE A 13 -2.04 3.02 19.57
N PRO A 14 -2.74 2.05 20.20
CA PRO A 14 -2.46 1.65 21.57
C PRO A 14 -1.05 1.05 21.75
N ALA A 15 -0.44 1.31 22.90
CA ALA A 15 0.80 0.66 23.30
C ALA A 15 0.61 -0.84 23.58
N GLY A 16 1.67 -1.64 23.37
CA GLY A 16 1.71 -3.04 23.77
C GLY A 16 0.87 -3.99 22.92
N LEU A 17 0.56 -3.62 21.67
CA LEU A 17 -0.08 -4.52 20.70
C LEU A 17 0.83 -5.71 20.37
N GLU A 18 0.20 -6.85 20.09
CA GLU A 18 0.92 -8.00 19.54
C GLU A 18 1.47 -7.65 18.16
N ARG A 19 2.69 -8.09 17.89
CA ARG A 19 3.38 -7.83 16.62
C ARG A 19 3.59 -9.13 15.87
N VAL A 20 3.35 -9.07 14.56
CA VAL A 20 3.63 -10.15 13.63
C VAL A 20 4.75 -9.72 12.70
N ALA A 21 5.73 -10.60 12.49
CA ALA A 21 6.80 -10.36 11.54
C ALA A 21 6.31 -10.70 10.12
N ILE A 22 6.21 -9.68 9.26
CA ILE A 22 5.87 -9.86 7.85
C ILE A 22 7.12 -10.37 7.11
N PRO A 23 7.09 -11.55 6.45
CA PRO A 23 8.22 -12.03 5.68
C PRO A 23 8.50 -11.10 4.49
N VAL A 24 9.78 -10.77 4.28
CA VAL A 24 10.22 -9.97 3.13
C VAL A 24 10.74 -10.88 2.03
N VAL A 25 10.19 -10.74 0.82
CA VAL A 25 10.59 -11.50 -0.37
C VAL A 25 10.90 -10.55 -1.51
N GLU A 26 11.80 -10.93 -2.42
CA GLU A 26 12.05 -10.13 -3.64
C GLU A 26 10.82 -10.18 -4.56
N ALA A 27 10.45 -9.03 -5.13
CA ALA A 27 9.39 -8.97 -6.11
C ALA A 27 9.87 -9.53 -7.45
N THR A 28 9.28 -10.66 -7.86
CA THR A 28 9.46 -11.29 -9.18
C THR A 28 8.10 -11.65 -9.76
N ALA A 29 8.06 -11.99 -11.05
CA ALA A 29 6.83 -12.47 -11.68
C ALA A 29 6.23 -13.71 -10.97
N GLU A 30 7.08 -14.60 -10.45
CA GLU A 30 6.66 -15.79 -9.72
C GLU A 30 6.15 -15.44 -8.31
N SER A 31 6.87 -14.59 -7.57
CA SER A 31 6.49 -14.26 -6.20
C SER A 31 5.20 -13.44 -6.13
N LEU A 32 4.91 -12.63 -7.17
CA LEU A 32 3.75 -11.76 -7.25
C LEU A 32 2.48 -12.48 -7.74
N GLU A 33 2.53 -13.78 -8.02
CA GLU A 33 1.36 -14.54 -8.49
C GLU A 33 0.19 -14.44 -7.49
N GLY A 34 -0.93 -13.89 -7.97
CA GLY A 34 -2.14 -13.65 -7.19
C GLY A 34 -2.15 -12.33 -6.39
N TYR A 35 -1.13 -11.49 -6.53
CA TYR A 35 -1.05 -10.15 -5.94
C TYR A 35 -0.97 -9.04 -6.98
N GLY A 36 -0.22 -9.28 -8.06
CA GLY A 36 0.09 -8.23 -9.02
C GLY A 36 1.11 -8.66 -10.06
N ARG A 37 1.78 -7.67 -10.66
CA ARG A 37 2.86 -7.89 -11.63
C ARG A 37 3.85 -6.73 -11.66
N LEU A 38 5.03 -6.98 -12.19
CA LEU A 38 5.99 -5.93 -12.52
C LEU A 38 5.60 -5.25 -13.84
N VAL A 39 5.92 -3.96 -13.93
CA VAL A 39 5.59 -3.10 -15.08
C VAL A 39 6.85 -2.37 -15.54
N GLU A 40 7.20 -2.49 -16.81
CA GLU A 40 8.39 -1.83 -17.38
C GLU A 40 8.13 -0.37 -17.81
N ASP A 41 6.90 -0.06 -18.22
CA ASP A 41 6.48 1.26 -18.70
C ASP A 41 5.09 1.61 -18.15
N PRO A 42 4.92 2.71 -17.39
CA PRO A 42 3.64 3.09 -16.83
C PRO A 42 2.62 3.49 -17.90
N ALA A 43 3.05 4.00 -19.07
CA ALA A 43 2.15 4.42 -20.13
C ALA A 43 1.44 3.25 -20.83
N GLY A 44 2.04 2.06 -20.79
CA GLY A 44 1.47 0.82 -21.33
C GLY A 44 0.72 -0.01 -20.29
N ALA A 45 0.63 0.45 -19.04
CA ALA A 45 -0.02 -0.30 -17.97
C ALA A 45 -1.53 -0.09 -18.00
N GLU A 46 -2.27 -1.13 -18.38
CA GLU A 46 -3.72 -1.13 -18.19
C GLU A 46 -4.06 -1.29 -16.71
N ILE A 47 -4.87 -0.36 -16.19
CA ILE A 47 -5.42 -0.44 -14.84
C ILE A 47 -6.75 -1.18 -14.94
N GLU A 48 -6.81 -2.37 -14.35
CA GLU A 48 -8.04 -3.13 -14.23
C GLU A 48 -9.10 -2.33 -13.49
N ILE A 49 -10.26 -2.19 -14.12
CA ILE A 49 -11.53 -1.85 -13.48
C ILE A 49 -12.42 -3.08 -13.65
N VAL A 50 -12.82 -3.69 -12.54
CA VAL A 50 -13.65 -4.89 -12.51
C VAL A 50 -15.01 -4.59 -11.91
N ARG A 51 -15.97 -5.44 -12.23
CA ARG A 51 -17.32 -5.28 -11.72
C ARG A 51 -17.35 -5.28 -10.20
N TRP A 52 -18.03 -4.31 -9.62
CA TRP A 52 -18.21 -4.20 -8.18
C TRP A 52 -18.73 -5.52 -7.59
N PRO A 53 -18.17 -5.96 -6.44
CA PRO A 53 -18.61 -7.20 -5.83
C PRO A 53 -20.08 -7.08 -5.39
N ALA A 54 -20.92 -8.00 -5.86
CA ALA A 54 -22.30 -8.10 -5.42
C ALA A 54 -22.34 -8.54 -3.95
N GLN A 55 -22.95 -7.73 -3.09
CA GLN A 55 -23.17 -8.07 -1.69
C GLN A 55 -24.50 -8.83 -1.53
N GLY A 56 -24.45 -10.06 -1.01
CA GLY A 56 -25.63 -10.90 -0.80
C GLY A 56 -26.13 -11.58 -2.09
N TRP A 57 -27.45 -11.72 -2.24
CA TRP A 57 -28.05 -12.57 -3.30
C TRP A 57 -28.46 -11.84 -4.58
N ARG A 58 -28.38 -10.49 -4.61
CA ARG A 58 -28.72 -9.69 -5.79
C ARG A 58 -27.47 -9.46 -6.62
N PRO A 59 -27.37 -10.00 -7.86
CA PRO A 59 -26.21 -9.77 -8.71
C PRO A 59 -26.20 -8.32 -9.22
N VAL A 60 -25.01 -7.84 -9.56
CA VAL A 60 -24.85 -6.65 -10.42
C VAL A 60 -25.19 -7.07 -11.87
N ASP A 61 -25.86 -6.19 -12.61
CA ASP A 61 -26.27 -6.51 -13.98
C ASP A 61 -25.05 -6.79 -14.88
N PRO A 62 -25.15 -7.71 -15.85
CA PRO A 62 -24.00 -8.12 -16.66
C PRO A 62 -23.36 -7.03 -17.53
N ASP A 63 -24.07 -5.93 -17.74
CA ASP A 63 -23.69 -4.78 -18.57
C ASP A 63 -23.41 -3.51 -17.75
N SER A 64 -23.23 -3.62 -16.42
CA SER A 64 -22.89 -2.48 -15.56
C SER A 64 -21.99 -2.83 -14.36
N GLY A 65 -21.57 -1.82 -13.61
CA GLY A 65 -20.80 -1.93 -12.36
C GLY A 65 -19.28 -2.00 -12.55
N ASP A 66 -18.78 -1.74 -13.75
CA ASP A 66 -17.36 -1.69 -14.13
C ASP A 66 -17.00 -0.39 -14.87
N GLU A 67 -17.84 0.64 -14.77
CA GLU A 67 -17.68 1.93 -15.47
C GLU A 67 -16.87 2.96 -14.67
N GLY A 68 -16.17 2.51 -13.61
CA GLY A 68 -15.25 3.34 -12.83
C GLY A 68 -14.14 3.95 -13.69
N GLY A 69 -13.72 5.16 -13.36
CA GLY A 69 -12.57 5.81 -13.98
C GLY A 69 -11.28 5.59 -13.20
N THR A 70 -10.16 5.98 -13.79
CA THR A 70 -8.86 6.07 -13.10
C THR A 70 -8.56 7.51 -12.70
N THR A 71 -7.67 7.68 -11.72
CA THR A 71 -7.05 8.95 -11.34
C THR A 71 -5.55 8.71 -11.22
N GLU A 72 -4.75 9.77 -11.36
CA GLU A 72 -3.29 9.66 -11.30
C GLU A 72 -2.66 10.83 -10.53
N GLY A 73 -1.46 10.63 -10.01
CA GLY A 73 -0.70 11.61 -9.27
C GLY A 73 0.65 11.10 -8.82
N VAL A 74 1.37 11.92 -8.05
CA VAL A 74 2.59 11.48 -7.39
C VAL A 74 2.26 11.01 -5.98
N PHE A 75 2.68 9.80 -5.64
CA PHE A 75 2.72 9.30 -4.28
C PHE A 75 4.12 9.50 -3.70
N ILE A 76 4.21 10.13 -2.53
CA ILE A 76 5.46 10.37 -1.81
C ILE A 76 5.46 9.53 -0.53
N SER A 77 6.51 8.73 -0.35
CA SER A 77 6.81 8.02 0.89
C SER A 77 8.07 8.62 1.52
N LYS A 78 7.97 9.14 2.75
CA LYS A 78 9.04 9.92 3.38
C LYS A 78 9.19 9.68 4.87
N TRP A 79 10.39 9.34 5.30
CA TRP A 79 10.78 9.34 6.70
C TRP A 79 11.01 10.76 7.25
N LYS A 80 10.49 11.01 8.44
CA LYS A 80 10.82 12.17 9.28
C LYS A 80 11.08 11.63 10.69
N GLY A 81 12.36 11.56 11.06
CA GLY A 81 12.79 10.77 12.22
C GLY A 81 12.32 9.32 12.12
N ASP A 82 11.55 8.87 13.11
CA ASP A 82 10.98 7.53 13.22
C ASP A 82 9.58 7.39 12.60
N VAL A 83 9.04 8.41 11.92
CA VAL A 83 7.69 8.33 11.32
C VAL A 83 7.79 8.29 9.79
N LEU A 84 7.14 7.29 9.18
CA LEU A 84 7.00 7.19 7.73
C LEU A 84 5.69 7.83 7.29
N TYR A 85 5.77 8.91 6.53
CA TYR A 85 4.61 9.61 5.98
C TYR A 85 4.35 9.23 4.53
N GLY A 86 3.06 9.15 4.17
CA GLY A 86 2.54 9.02 2.82
C GLY A 86 1.81 10.29 2.40
N ARG A 87 2.06 10.77 1.17
CA ARG A 87 1.25 11.83 0.54
C ARG A 87 0.83 11.40 -0.84
N ASN A 88 -0.46 11.34 -1.09
CA ASN A 88 -1.02 10.94 -2.38
C ASN A 88 -1.63 12.16 -3.08
N ALA A 89 -1.01 12.63 -4.17
CA ALA A 89 -1.54 13.77 -4.92
C ALA A 89 -2.80 13.43 -5.76
N ALA A 90 -3.01 12.16 -6.13
CA ALA A 90 -4.14 11.71 -6.93
C ALA A 90 -5.47 11.86 -6.18
N VAL A 91 -5.45 11.71 -4.85
CA VAL A 91 -6.64 11.82 -3.97
C VAL A 91 -6.52 12.89 -2.88
N GLY A 92 -5.41 13.65 -2.84
CA GLY A 92 -5.17 14.68 -1.82
C GLY A 92 -4.86 14.12 -0.42
N GLY A 93 -4.34 12.89 -0.36
CA GLY A 93 -4.09 12.14 0.87
C GLY A 93 -2.85 12.57 1.65
N HIS A 94 -2.90 12.45 2.98
CA HIS A 94 -1.75 12.64 3.87
C HIS A 94 -1.91 11.76 5.11
N TYR A 95 -0.97 10.82 5.30
CA TYR A 95 -1.13 9.72 6.23
C TYR A 95 0.22 9.37 6.91
N VAL A 96 0.16 8.83 8.12
CA VAL A 96 1.24 8.06 8.73
C VAL A 96 1.12 6.62 8.24
N LEU A 97 2.08 6.17 7.43
CA LEU A 97 2.14 4.80 6.90
C LEU A 97 2.68 3.81 7.94
N GLY A 98 3.50 4.29 8.88
CA GLY A 98 4.04 3.46 9.95
C GLY A 98 5.17 4.13 10.71
N TYR A 99 5.76 3.37 11.63
CA TYR A 99 6.75 3.85 12.60
C TYR A 99 8.01 3.00 12.59
N GLY A 100 9.17 3.62 12.80
CA GLY A 100 10.47 2.95 12.89
C GLY A 100 10.68 2.24 14.24
N VAL A 101 10.01 2.75 15.27
CA VAL A 101 9.97 2.28 16.66
C VAL A 101 8.52 2.23 17.14
N GLU A 102 8.28 1.95 18.42
CA GLU A 102 6.91 2.02 18.96
C GLU A 102 6.33 3.44 18.81
N PRO A 103 5.03 3.58 18.46
CA PRO A 103 4.44 4.90 18.20
C PRO A 103 4.61 5.91 19.35
N GLU A 104 4.56 5.45 20.61
CA GLU A 104 4.74 6.28 21.80
C GLU A 104 6.19 6.73 22.05
N GLU A 105 7.17 6.09 21.41
CA GLU A 105 8.60 6.41 21.50
C GLU A 105 9.11 7.18 20.27
N ALA A 106 8.29 7.33 19.23
CA ALA A 106 8.71 7.87 17.95
C ALA A 106 9.08 9.36 18.04
N GLU A 107 10.28 9.69 17.53
CA GLU A 107 10.80 11.06 17.46
C GLU A 107 10.93 11.50 15.99
N GLU A 108 10.56 12.74 15.66
CA GLU A 108 10.60 13.24 14.27
C GLU A 108 11.86 14.08 13.95
N ASP A 109 12.68 14.42 14.94
CA ASP A 109 13.71 15.46 14.89
C ASP A 109 15.13 14.95 14.60
N HIS A 110 15.28 13.67 14.28
CA HIS A 110 16.56 13.06 13.90
C HIS A 110 16.62 12.62 12.44
N THR A 111 17.84 12.23 12.02
CA THR A 111 18.15 11.80 10.63
C THR A 111 18.71 10.38 10.53
N ARG A 112 18.64 9.60 11.61
CA ARG A 112 19.03 8.18 11.63
C ARG A 112 18.22 7.39 10.59
N ASP A 113 18.87 6.49 9.86
CA ASP A 113 18.17 5.56 8.97
C ASP A 113 17.30 4.59 9.80
N PRO A 114 16.08 4.26 9.35
CA PRO A 114 15.20 3.32 10.03
C PRO A 114 15.77 1.90 9.98
N LYS A 115 15.51 1.11 11.03
CA LYS A 115 15.91 -0.31 11.10
C LYS A 115 14.74 -1.27 10.92
N SER A 116 13.54 -0.78 11.17
CA SER A 116 12.27 -1.51 11.12
C SER A 116 11.17 -0.56 10.64
N LEU A 117 10.03 -1.14 10.25
CA LEU A 117 8.79 -0.42 9.99
C LEU A 117 7.66 -1.21 10.64
N LEU A 118 6.93 -0.58 11.55
CA LEU A 118 5.69 -1.07 12.15
C LEU A 118 4.52 -0.53 11.34
N LEU A 119 3.83 -1.43 10.66
CA LEU A 119 2.59 -1.16 9.94
C LEU A 119 1.40 -1.32 10.87
N TRP A 120 0.41 -0.43 10.76
CA TRP A 120 -0.76 -0.41 11.64
C TRP A 120 -2.09 -0.48 10.88
N HIS A 121 -2.07 -0.26 9.56
CA HIS A 121 -3.23 -0.16 8.71
C HIS A 121 -2.93 -0.77 7.33
N ALA A 122 -3.99 -1.27 6.69
CA ALA A 122 -4.02 -1.67 5.30
C ALA A 122 -5.46 -1.45 4.80
N ASN A 123 -5.61 -1.12 3.52
CA ASN A 123 -6.87 -1.05 2.82
C ASN A 123 -6.86 -1.99 1.59
N TYR A 124 -7.90 -1.91 0.78
CA TYR A 124 -7.97 -2.53 -0.54
C TYR A 124 -8.95 -1.75 -1.40
N HIS A 125 -8.81 -1.90 -2.72
CA HIS A 125 -9.76 -1.37 -3.70
C HIS A 125 -10.47 -2.55 -4.34
N PRO A 126 -11.79 -2.76 -4.09
CA PRO A 126 -12.48 -3.99 -4.52
C PRO A 126 -12.58 -4.14 -6.04
N ASP A 127 -12.54 -3.03 -6.76
CA ASP A 127 -12.92 -2.90 -8.16
C ASP A 127 -11.85 -2.28 -9.04
N GLY A 128 -10.78 -1.73 -8.47
CA GLY A 128 -9.72 -1.06 -9.20
C GLY A 128 -8.33 -1.60 -8.84
N GLY A 129 -7.48 -1.79 -9.84
CA GLY A 129 -6.06 -2.02 -9.60
C GLY A 129 -5.32 -0.73 -9.28
N GLN A 130 -4.07 -0.84 -8.84
CA GLN A 130 -3.22 0.32 -8.54
C GLN A 130 -1.79 0.08 -9.02
N LEU A 131 -1.16 1.12 -9.57
CA LEU A 131 0.22 1.07 -10.04
C LEU A 131 1.07 1.98 -9.18
N PHE A 132 2.21 1.50 -8.69
CA PHE A 132 3.28 2.37 -8.21
C PHE A 132 4.48 2.25 -9.14
N PHE A 133 4.75 3.30 -9.92
CA PHE A 133 5.90 3.35 -10.82
C PHE A 133 6.97 4.32 -10.30
N PRO A 134 8.17 3.84 -9.93
CA PRO A 134 9.19 4.68 -9.29
C PRO A 134 9.75 5.77 -10.22
N GLU A 135 9.76 7.03 -9.77
CA GLU A 135 10.34 8.15 -10.55
C GLU A 135 11.87 8.07 -10.64
N THR A 136 12.49 7.32 -9.73
CA THR A 136 13.94 7.07 -9.69
C THR A 136 14.18 5.61 -9.34
N PRO A 137 15.23 4.96 -9.88
CA PRO A 137 15.47 3.53 -9.70
C PRO A 137 16.01 3.20 -8.30
N LYS A 138 15.15 3.36 -7.29
CA LYS A 138 15.42 3.08 -5.88
C LYS A 138 14.54 1.94 -5.41
N PRO A 139 15.07 1.00 -4.62
CA PRO A 139 14.26 -0.07 -4.08
C PRO A 139 13.22 0.47 -3.08
N PHE A 140 12.08 -0.19 -3.04
CA PHE A 140 10.99 0.10 -2.12
C PHE A 140 10.35 -1.19 -1.62
N LEU A 141 9.56 -1.07 -0.56
CA LEU A 141 8.79 -2.18 0.01
C LEU A 141 7.30 -1.98 -0.25
N SER A 142 6.55 -3.06 -0.43
CA SER A 142 5.09 -3.02 -0.46
C SER A 142 4.53 -4.30 0.20
N PRO A 143 3.89 -4.19 1.37
CA PRO A 143 3.21 -5.31 2.01
C PRO A 143 1.87 -5.58 1.33
N LEU A 144 1.66 -6.81 0.89
CA LEU A 144 0.43 -7.23 0.24
C LEU A 144 -0.15 -8.48 0.91
N ALA A 145 -1.48 -8.58 0.97
CA ALA A 145 -2.20 -9.79 1.31
C ALA A 145 -3.26 -10.08 0.23
N ARG A 146 -3.56 -11.37 0.02
CA ARG A 146 -4.50 -11.78 -1.03
C ARG A 146 -5.93 -11.29 -0.74
N PRO A 147 -6.81 -11.17 -1.75
CA PRO A 147 -8.19 -10.76 -1.54
C PRO A 147 -8.94 -11.68 -0.57
N GLY A 148 -9.80 -11.10 0.26
CA GLY A 148 -10.63 -11.80 1.23
C GLY A 148 -11.12 -10.89 2.35
N ASP A 149 -12.16 -11.31 3.07
CA ASP A 149 -12.78 -10.50 4.13
C ASP A 149 -12.13 -10.71 5.52
N ASP A 150 -11.59 -11.91 5.80
CA ASP A 150 -10.98 -12.30 7.08
C ASP A 150 -9.44 -12.26 7.02
N VAL A 151 -8.88 -11.24 6.37
CA VAL A 151 -7.43 -11.05 6.26
C VAL A 151 -6.84 -10.66 7.61
N LYS A 152 -5.72 -11.30 7.97
CA LYS A 152 -5.00 -11.13 9.23
C LYS A 152 -3.59 -10.60 8.99
N PRO A 153 -2.93 -10.01 10.00
CA PRO A 153 -1.54 -9.57 9.88
C PRO A 153 -0.58 -10.67 9.38
N GLU A 154 -0.84 -11.93 9.72
CA GLU A 154 -0.06 -13.09 9.29
C GLU A 154 -0.18 -13.44 7.81
N ASP A 155 -1.22 -12.96 7.13
CA ASP A 155 -1.46 -13.23 5.71
C ASP A 155 -0.62 -12.32 4.79
N PHE A 156 0.00 -11.28 5.35
CA PHE A 156 0.81 -10.34 4.60
C PHE A 156 2.18 -10.91 4.24
N VAL A 157 2.62 -10.58 3.03
CA VAL A 157 4.00 -10.75 2.56
C VAL A 157 4.49 -9.40 2.09
N CYS A 158 5.71 -9.01 2.50
CA CYS A 158 6.31 -7.76 2.10
C CYS A 158 7.19 -7.97 0.86
N PHE A 159 6.80 -7.39 -0.26
CA PHE A 159 7.55 -7.46 -1.50
C PHE A 159 8.59 -6.36 -1.54
N ARG A 160 9.86 -6.74 -1.73
CA ARG A 160 10.96 -5.84 -2.00
C ARG A 160 11.09 -5.64 -3.50
N CYS A 161 10.67 -4.49 -3.98
CA CYS A 161 10.80 -4.09 -5.37
C CYS A 161 12.18 -3.48 -5.60
N SER A 162 12.81 -3.82 -6.73
CA SER A 162 14.14 -3.30 -7.08
C SER A 162 14.14 -1.80 -7.39
N GLY A 163 12.96 -1.26 -7.77
CA GLY A 163 12.79 0.10 -8.25
C GLY A 163 13.05 0.29 -9.74
N ARG A 164 13.44 -0.75 -10.48
CA ARG A 164 13.68 -0.66 -11.93
C ARG A 164 12.39 -0.76 -12.76
N GLU A 165 11.40 -1.40 -12.17
CA GLU A 165 10.06 -1.63 -12.71
C GLU A 165 9.06 -1.10 -11.69
N GLY A 166 7.87 -0.74 -12.16
CA GLY A 166 6.73 -0.46 -11.31
C GLY A 166 6.10 -1.73 -10.74
N LEU A 167 5.36 -1.57 -9.66
CA LEU A 167 4.53 -2.62 -9.06
C LEU A 167 3.07 -2.31 -9.39
N TYR A 168 2.44 -3.18 -10.18
CA TYR A 168 0.99 -3.17 -10.36
C TYR A 168 0.34 -4.15 -9.40
N ILE A 169 -0.72 -3.72 -8.73
CA ILE A 169 -1.49 -4.47 -7.73
C ILE A 169 -2.89 -4.72 -8.29
N HIS A 170 -3.34 -5.98 -8.26
CA HIS A 170 -4.66 -6.36 -8.76
C HIS A 170 -5.80 -5.84 -7.86
N PRO A 171 -7.03 -5.67 -8.41
CA PRO A 171 -8.21 -5.39 -7.60
C PRO A 171 -8.39 -6.40 -6.46
N GLY A 172 -8.85 -5.89 -5.31
CA GLY A 172 -9.16 -6.67 -4.11
C GLY A 172 -7.96 -7.07 -3.27
N VAL A 173 -6.73 -6.90 -3.75
CA VAL A 173 -5.51 -7.21 -2.98
C VAL A 173 -5.37 -6.17 -1.86
N TRP A 174 -5.12 -6.65 -0.64
CA TRP A 174 -4.89 -5.78 0.51
C TRP A 174 -3.50 -5.20 0.47
N HIS A 175 -3.38 -3.90 0.74
CA HIS A 175 -2.14 -3.15 0.72
C HIS A 175 -2.28 -1.86 1.54
N GLU A 176 -1.20 -1.09 1.69
CA GLU A 176 -1.28 0.28 2.22
C GLU A 176 -0.73 1.27 1.19
N GLY A 177 0.37 0.90 0.54
CA GLY A 177 1.02 1.66 -0.50
C GLY A 177 2.43 1.13 -0.75
N PHE A 178 3.33 2.03 -1.15
CA PHE A 178 4.76 1.72 -1.22
C PHE A 178 5.54 2.48 -0.13
N PHE A 179 6.59 1.85 0.38
CA PHE A 179 7.39 2.36 1.49
C PHE A 179 8.83 2.61 1.05
N ALA A 180 9.29 3.85 1.26
CA ALA A 180 10.69 4.18 1.15
C ALA A 180 11.50 3.42 2.21
N ILE A 181 12.56 2.73 1.81
CA ILE A 181 13.45 2.02 2.75
C ILE A 181 14.18 3.01 3.69
N ARG A 182 14.46 4.22 3.19
CA ARG A 182 15.05 5.33 3.95
C ARG A 182 14.81 6.66 3.23
N GLY A 183 14.84 7.77 3.97
CA GLY A 183 14.69 9.11 3.40
C GLY A 183 13.36 9.27 2.66
N GLU A 184 13.41 9.84 1.45
CA GLU A 184 12.23 10.07 0.60
C GLU A 184 12.32 9.26 -0.69
N HIS A 185 11.17 8.71 -1.09
CA HIS A 185 10.96 8.12 -2.40
C HIS A 185 9.58 8.49 -2.95
N ARG A 186 9.43 8.39 -4.27
CA ARG A 186 8.36 8.98 -5.07
C ARG A 186 8.03 8.02 -6.19
N CYS A 187 6.75 7.77 -6.38
CA CYS A 187 6.22 7.00 -7.50
C CYS A 187 5.15 7.82 -8.21
N PHE A 188 5.08 7.66 -9.53
CA PHE A 188 3.83 7.87 -10.25
C PHE A 188 2.84 6.81 -9.77
N ASP A 189 1.63 7.24 -9.46
CA ASP A 189 0.52 6.46 -8.91
C ASP A 189 -0.75 6.73 -9.71
#